data_AF-A0A1M6RE90-F1
#
_entry.id   AF-A0A1M6RE90-F1
#
_cell.length_a   1.000
_cell.length_b   1.000
_cell.length_c   1.000
_cell.angle_alpha   90.00
_cell.angle_beta   90.00
_cell.angle_gamma   90.00
#
_symmetry.space_group_name_H-M   'P 1'
#
loop_
_entity.id
_entity.type
_entity.pdbx_description
1 polymer ?
#
loop_
_entity_poly.entity_id
_entity_poly.type
_entity_poly.pdbx_seq_one_letter_code
_entity_poly.pdbx_strand_id
1 'polypeptide(L)'
;MKVSGSGFKPTTDALKAYNRNQAANGKTQANQNQGDSVQLSKEASFKKEIEIALKNLPEVRQDLVRNLTKEIKSGSYQPDAYKIADGILQDRLLDKEI
;
A
#
# COMPACT_ATOMS: atom_id res chain seq x y z
N MET A 1 14.92 1.78 30.45
CA MET A 1 15.15 2.32 29.08
C MET A 1 16.08 1.35 28.33
N LYS A 2 15.86 1.13 27.02
CA LYS A 2 16.57 0.22 26.08
C LYS A 2 16.16 -1.28 26.15
N VAL A 3 15.27 -1.72 25.24
CA VAL A 3 15.42 -2.40 23.92
C VAL A 3 15.77 -3.89 23.98
N SER A 4 14.98 -4.74 23.31
CA SER A 4 15.43 -5.64 22.23
C SER A 4 14.67 -6.98 22.18
N GLY A 5 14.29 -7.38 20.95
CA GLY A 5 14.05 -8.77 20.55
C GLY A 5 12.67 -9.32 20.93
N SER A 6 11.96 -10.11 20.13
CA SER A 6 12.31 -10.84 18.92
C SER A 6 10.98 -11.43 18.42
N GLY A 7 10.73 -11.40 17.11
CA GLY A 7 9.50 -11.93 16.53
C GLY A 7 9.24 -13.38 16.95
N PHE A 8 8.04 -13.63 17.48
CA PHE A 8 7.57 -14.98 17.82
C PHE A 8 7.24 -15.74 16.54
N LYS A 9 8.07 -16.72 16.19
CA LYS A 9 7.74 -17.75 15.20
C LYS A 9 7.24 -18.97 15.97
N PRO A 10 5.94 -19.29 15.96
CA PRO A 10 5.48 -20.51 16.60
C PRO A 10 6.10 -21.70 15.87
N THR A 11 6.91 -22.47 16.60
CA THR A 11 7.52 -23.70 16.09
C THR A 11 6.40 -24.68 15.71
N THR A 12 6.59 -25.37 14.60
CA THR A 12 5.64 -26.33 14.01
C THR A 12 5.18 -27.42 14.99
N ASP A 13 5.95 -27.66 16.04
CA ASP A 13 5.65 -28.64 17.09
C ASP A 13 4.56 -28.16 18.04
N ALA A 14 4.49 -26.86 18.33
CA ALA A 14 3.39 -26.27 19.10
C ALA A 14 2.06 -26.39 18.32
N LEU A 15 2.10 -26.17 17.01
CA LEU A 15 0.94 -26.32 16.13
C LEU A 15 0.47 -27.79 16.04
N LYS A 16 1.41 -28.74 15.98
CA LYS A 16 1.09 -30.18 15.98
C LYS A 16 0.50 -30.66 17.31
N ALA A 17 1.03 -30.18 18.44
CA ALA A 17 0.50 -30.51 19.75
C ALA A 17 -0.93 -29.98 19.93
N TYR A 18 -1.21 -28.77 19.45
CA TYR A 18 -2.55 -28.18 19.45
C TYR A 18 -3.56 -29.01 18.64
N ASN A 19 -3.20 -29.37 17.41
CA ASN A 19 -4.07 -30.16 16.54
C ASN A 19 -4.34 -31.58 17.08
N ARG A 20 -3.37 -32.18 17.78
CA ARG A 20 -3.54 -33.50 18.42
C ARG A 20 -4.52 -33.45 19.61
N ASN A 21 -4.55 -32.35 20.36
CA ASN A 21 -5.48 -32.15 21.45
C ASN A 21 -6.91 -31.84 20.98
N GLN A 22 -7.07 -31.26 19.79
CA GLN A 22 -8.39 -31.02 19.18
C GLN A 22 -9.06 -32.32 18.70
N ALA A 23 -8.29 -33.28 18.18
CA ALA A 23 -8.83 -34.55 17.68
C ALA A 23 -9.23 -35.54 18.82
N ALA A 24 -8.65 -35.40 20.01
CA ALA A 24 -8.95 -36.27 21.16
C ALA A 24 -10.23 -35.86 21.91
N ASN A 25 -10.70 -34.62 21.77
CA ASN A 25 -11.87 -34.09 22.47
C ASN A 25 -13.09 -33.98 21.54
N GLY A 26 -13.47 -35.10 20.93
CA GLY A 26 -14.69 -35.21 20.15
C GLY A 26 -15.94 -35.04 21.03
N LYS A 27 -16.80 -34.10 20.60
CA LYS A 27 -18.16 -33.74 21.09
C LYS A 27 -18.23 -32.57 22.05
N THR A 28 -18.33 -31.36 21.51
CA THR A 28 -19.22 -30.32 22.07
C THR A 28 -19.79 -29.48 20.93
N GLN A 29 -20.98 -28.94 21.19
CA GLN A 29 -21.86 -28.21 20.29
C GLN A 29 -21.16 -27.07 19.55
N ALA A 30 -21.78 -26.63 18.45
CA ALA A 30 -21.45 -25.41 17.73
C ALA A 30 -21.52 -24.19 18.67
N ASN A 31 -20.49 -24.00 19.49
CA ASN A 31 -20.20 -22.75 20.16
C ASN A 31 -19.50 -21.90 19.11
N GLN A 32 -20.19 -20.86 18.64
CA GLN A 32 -19.57 -19.82 17.84
C GLN A 32 -18.27 -19.40 18.54
N ASN A 33 -17.16 -19.56 17.84
CA ASN A 33 -15.84 -19.15 18.29
C ASN A 33 -15.90 -17.72 18.84
N GLN A 34 -15.99 -17.58 20.16
CA GLN A 34 -15.62 -16.35 20.87
C GLN A 34 -14.09 -16.34 20.95
N GLY A 35 -13.44 -16.24 19.79
CA GLY A 35 -12.02 -15.94 19.69
C GLY A 35 -11.81 -14.43 19.75
N ASP A 36 -10.58 -14.00 20.04
CA ASP A 36 -10.21 -12.59 19.95
C ASP A 36 -10.48 -12.08 18.53
N SER A 37 -11.28 -11.01 18.43
CA SER A 37 -11.57 -10.34 17.17
C SER A 37 -10.58 -9.21 16.96
N VAL A 38 -9.82 -9.27 15.86
CA VAL A 38 -8.97 -8.17 15.41
C VAL A 38 -9.72 -7.38 14.36
N GLN A 39 -10.06 -6.13 14.66
CA GLN A 39 -10.65 -5.19 13.70
C GLN A 39 -9.59 -4.16 13.29
N LEU A 40 -9.44 -3.95 11.98
CA LEU A 40 -8.53 -2.93 11.47
C LEU A 40 -9.10 -1.55 11.76
N SER A 41 -8.27 -0.63 12.27
CA SER A 41 -8.70 0.75 12.48
C SER A 41 -9.10 1.39 11.14
N LYS A 42 -9.95 2.41 11.17
CA LYS A 42 -10.40 3.10 9.95
C LYS A 42 -9.22 3.68 9.16
N GLU A 43 -8.23 4.20 9.87
CA GLU A 43 -7.00 4.76 9.31
C GLU A 43 -6.15 3.69 8.63
N ALA A 44 -6.03 2.51 9.23
CA ALA A 44 -5.27 1.41 8.66
C ALA A 44 -5.95 0.81 7.42
N SER A 45 -7.29 0.73 7.41
CA SER A 45 -8.06 0.36 6.22
C SER A 45 -7.87 1.39 5.09
N PHE A 46 -7.95 2.67 5.41
CA PHE A 46 -7.76 3.76 4.44
C PHE A 46 -6.35 3.76 3.84
N LYS A 47 -5.31 3.57 4.66
CA LYS A 47 -3.93 3.41 4.18
C LYS A 47 -3.79 2.25 3.22
N LYS A 48 -4.45 1.12 3.51
CA LYS A 48 -4.41 -0.06 2.65
C LYS A 48 -5.07 0.19 1.29
N GLU A 49 -6.18 0.91 1.26
CA GLU A 49 -6.84 1.33 0.02
C GLU A 49 -5.94 2.23 -0.82
N ILE A 50 -5.26 3.21 -0.21
CA ILE A 50 -4.29 4.06 -0.91
C ILE A 50 -3.14 3.23 -1.48
N GLU A 51 -2.56 2.31 -0.71
CA GLU A 51 -1.49 1.43 -1.20
C GLU A 51 -1.92 0.61 -2.42
N ILE A 52 -3.16 0.13 -2.43
CA ILE A 52 -3.72 -0.63 -3.57
C ILE A 52 -3.92 0.31 -4.77
N ALA A 53 -4.47 1.50 -4.55
CA ALA A 53 -4.68 2.48 -5.61
C ALA A 53 -3.36 2.92 -6.25
N LEU A 54 -2.31 3.14 -5.46
CA LEU A 54 -0.98 3.49 -5.94
C LEU A 54 -0.36 2.37 -6.78
N LYS A 55 -0.54 1.11 -6.38
CA LYS A 55 -0.05 -0.05 -7.15
C LYS A 55 -0.75 -0.23 -8.50
N ASN A 56 -2.01 0.14 -8.56
CA ASN A 56 -2.82 0.03 -9.78
C ASN A 56 -2.68 1.26 -10.68
N LEU A 57 -1.93 2.28 -10.26
CA LEU A 57 -1.73 3.48 -11.06
C LEU A 57 -0.89 3.11 -12.29
N PRO A 58 -1.33 3.47 -13.51
CA PRO A 58 -0.53 3.20 -14.70
C PRO A 58 0.76 4.02 -14.67
N GLU A 59 1.84 3.41 -15.15
CA GLU A 59 3.15 4.08 -15.31
C GLU A 59 3.03 5.37 -16.15
N VAL A 60 2.18 5.32 -17.18
CA VAL A 60 1.93 6.45 -18.08
C VAL A 60 0.46 6.86 -18.01
N ARG A 61 0.22 8.15 -17.77
CA ARG A 61 -1.12 8.77 -17.87
C ARG A 61 -1.51 8.99 -19.34
N GLN A 62 -1.92 7.91 -20.00
CA GLN A 62 -2.24 7.88 -21.44
C GLN A 62 -3.22 8.97 -21.87
N ASP A 63 -4.23 9.27 -21.05
CA ASP A 63 -5.22 10.31 -21.36
C ASP A 63 -4.59 11.70 -21.44
N LEU A 64 -3.69 12.02 -20.52
CA LEU A 64 -2.97 13.29 -20.53
C LEU A 64 -2.08 13.41 -21.77
N VAL A 65 -1.34 12.35 -22.09
CA VAL A 65 -0.46 12.31 -23.28
C VAL A 65 -1.27 12.52 -24.56
N ARG A 66 -2.40 11.81 -24.69
CA ARG A 66 -3.29 11.95 -25.85
C ARG A 66 -3.83 13.38 -25.98
N ASN A 67 -4.26 13.99 -24.88
CA ASN A 67 -4.81 15.34 -24.90
C ASN A 67 -3.73 16.37 -25.29
N LEU A 68 -2.55 16.31 -24.68
CA LEU A 68 -1.42 17.18 -25.03
C LEU A 68 -1.00 16.99 -26.49
N THR A 69 -0.93 15.74 -26.97
CA THR A 69 -0.61 15.44 -28.38
C THR A 69 -1.62 16.08 -29.32
N LYS A 70 -2.92 16.03 -28.98
CA LYS A 70 -3.97 16.66 -29.77
C LYS A 70 -3.79 18.19 -29.80
N GLU A 71 -3.58 18.82 -28.66
CA GLU A 71 -3.39 20.28 -28.54
C GLU A 71 -2.17 20.77 -29.32
N ILE A 72 -1.07 20.01 -29.27
CA ILE A 72 0.15 20.31 -30.03
C ILE A 72 -0.14 20.22 -31.53
N LYS A 73 -0.81 19.14 -31.99
CA LYS A 73 -1.15 18.96 -33.41
C LYS A 73 -2.13 20.02 -33.92
N SER A 74 -3.07 20.47 -33.10
CA SER A 74 -3.99 21.55 -33.46
C SER A 74 -3.38 22.94 -33.32
N GLY A 75 -2.15 23.07 -32.81
CA GLY A 75 -1.50 24.36 -32.54
C GLY A 75 -2.16 25.17 -31.42
N SER A 76 -3.05 24.54 -30.64
CA SER A 76 -3.74 25.18 -29.51
C SER A 76 -2.99 25.04 -28.20
N TYR A 77 -1.93 24.24 -28.17
CA TYR A 77 -1.05 24.14 -27.01
C TYR A 77 -0.28 25.46 -26.84
N GLN A 78 -0.43 26.08 -25.67
CA GLN A 78 0.26 27.31 -25.31
C GLN A 78 1.28 27.02 -24.21
N PRO A 79 2.59 27.05 -24.52
CA PRO A 79 3.62 26.94 -23.51
C PRO A 79 3.52 28.09 -22.50
N ASP A 80 3.59 27.76 -21.22
CA ASP A 80 3.54 28.72 -20.12
C ASP A 80 4.96 29.00 -19.62
N ALA A 81 5.41 30.25 -19.76
CA ALA A 81 6.76 30.67 -19.40
C ALA A 81 7.06 30.47 -17.90
N TYR A 82 6.07 30.67 -17.03
CA TYR A 82 6.25 30.48 -15.59
C TYR A 82 6.44 29.00 -15.25
N LYS A 83 5.61 28.12 -15.84
CA LYS A 83 5.76 26.67 -15.64
C LYS A 83 7.09 26.13 -16.16
N ILE A 84 7.60 26.70 -17.25
CA ILE A 84 8.93 26.34 -17.77
C ILE A 84 10.02 26.76 -16.79
N ALA A 85 9.97 27.99 -16.29
CA ALA A 85 10.93 28.49 -15.30
C ALA A 85 10.90 27.67 -14.01
N ASP A 86 9.70 27.36 -13.51
CA ASP A 86 9.51 26.53 -12.31
C ASP A 86 10.10 25.13 -12.49
N GLY A 87 9.88 24.50 -13.66
CA GLY A 87 10.49 23.21 -13.98
C GLY A 87 12.02 23.25 -13.97
N ILE A 88 12.63 24.27 -14.58
CA ILE A 88 14.09 24.46 -14.59
C ILE A 88 14.64 24.65 -13.18
N LEU A 89 13.94 25.41 -12.34
CA LEU A 89 14.35 25.63 -10.94
C LEU A 89 14.22 24.35 -10.11
N GLN A 90 13.12 23.62 -10.30
CA GLN A 90 12.88 22.37 -9.58
C GLN A 90 13.93 21.30 -9.93
N ASP A 91 14.27 21.14 -11.21
CA ASP A 91 15.32 20.21 -11.64
C ASP A 91 16.67 20.54 -10.97
N ARG A 92 17.04 21.83 -10.92
CA ARG A 92 18.29 22.27 -10.25
C ARG A 92 18.29 22.10 -8.73
N LEU A 93 17.12 22.07 -8.09
CA LEU A 93 17.02 21.81 -6.65
C LEU A 93 17.07 20.31 -6.36
N LEU A 94 16.47 19.48 -7.22
CA LEU A 94 16.54 18.01 -7.08
C LEU A 94 17.98 17.49 -7.17
N ASP A 95 18.81 18.06 -8.06
CA ASP A 95 20.23 17.72 -8.17
C ASP A 95 21.06 18.02 -6.91
N LYS A 96 20.57 18.88 -6.00
CA LYS A 96 21.28 19.24 -4.75
C LYS A 96 20.96 18.34 -3.57
N GLU A 97 19.85 17.61 -3.63
CA GLU A 97 19.35 16.77 -2.53
C GLU A 97 19.77 15.29 -2.70
N ILE A 98 20.70 15.01 -3.61
CA ILE A 98 21.27 13.68 -3.89
C ILE A 98 22.74 13.61 -3.46
#